data_AF-A0A951BQB3-F1
#
_entry.id   AF-A0A951BQB3-F1
#
_cell.length_a   1.000
_cell.length_b   1.000
_cell.length_c   1.000
_cell.angle_alpha   90.00
_cell.angle_beta   90.00
_cell.angle_gamma   90.00
#
_symmetry.space_group_name_H-M   'P 1'
#
loop_
_entity.id
_entity.type
_entity.pdbx_description
1 polymer ?
#
loop_
_entity_poly.entity_id
_entity_poly.type
_entity_poly.pdbx_seq_one_letter_code
_entity_poly.pdbx_strand_id
1 'polypeptide(L)'
;MTSAPTASRRALIFDIGGVVIDRNPCHLFDELIHDSARRRQFLTEVCPPEWNAELDRGRRFAPAVADRAATFPEWSALLADIEPHIARWVDVYIPLDGEEHPPTRISS
;
A
#
# COMPACT_ATOMS: atom_id res chain seq x y z
N MET A 1 23.25 32.60 25.03
CA MET A 1 22.94 31.23 24.55
C MET A 1 22.65 31.33 23.06
N THR A 2 23.59 30.92 22.21
CA THR A 2 23.46 31.03 20.74
C THR A 2 22.99 29.69 20.20
N SER A 3 21.82 29.65 19.56
CA SER A 3 21.34 28.47 18.83
C SER A 3 22.12 28.30 17.53
N ALA A 4 22.51 27.07 17.20
CA ALA A 4 23.21 26.77 15.96
C ALA A 4 22.23 26.71 14.77
N PRO A 5 22.63 27.17 13.57
CA PRO A 5 21.78 27.12 12.39
C PRO A 5 21.53 25.66 11.97
N THR A 6 20.27 25.30 11.77
CA THR A 6 19.89 23.98 11.23
C THR A 6 20.26 23.93 9.75
N ALA A 7 21.27 23.14 9.39
CA ALA A 7 21.67 22.96 8.00
C ALA A 7 20.52 22.35 7.17
N SER A 8 20.20 22.98 6.03
CA SER A 8 19.19 22.49 5.08
C SER A 8 19.63 21.12 4.52
N ARG A 9 18.89 20.06 4.84
CA ARG A 9 19.15 18.71 4.32
C ARG A 9 18.66 18.62 2.88
N ARG A 10 19.57 18.39 1.94
CA ARG A 10 19.24 18.01 0.56
C ARG A 10 18.91 16.51 0.54
N ALA A 11 17.78 16.15 -0.06
CA ALA A 11 17.36 14.76 -0.24
C ALA A 11 17.13 14.48 -1.73
N LEU A 12 17.46 13.26 -2.15
CA LEU A 12 17.08 12.71 -3.46
C LEU A 12 15.94 11.73 -3.20
N ILE A 13 14.85 11.87 -3.94
CA ILE A 13 13.69 10.98 -3.87
C ILE A 13 13.61 10.26 -5.21
N PHE A 14 13.59 8.94 -5.17
CA PHE A 14 13.42 8.08 -6.34
C PHE A 14 12.03 7.46 -6.31
N ASP A 15 11.30 7.53 -7.43
CA ASP A 15 10.12 6.70 -7.65
C ASP A 15 10.57 5.41 -8.35
N ILE A 16 10.36 4.28 -7.69
CA ILE A 16 10.71 2.95 -8.21
C ILE A 16 9.47 2.18 -8.71
N GLY A 17 8.28 2.66 -8.39
CA GLY A 17 7.02 1.98 -8.68
C GLY A 17 6.59 2.15 -10.14
N GLY A 18 6.28 1.05 -10.82
CA GLY A 18 5.99 1.06 -12.26
C GLY A 18 7.23 1.24 -13.15
N VAL A 19 8.42 1.30 -12.57
CA VAL A 19 9.72 1.30 -13.28
C VAL A 19 10.56 0.07 -12.95
N VAL A 20 10.60 -0.34 -11.67
CA VAL A 20 11.34 -1.53 -11.21
C VAL A 20 10.40 -2.55 -10.56
N ILE A 21 9.35 -2.07 -9.87
CA ILE A 21 8.40 -2.91 -9.12
C ILE A 21 6.99 -2.75 -9.70
N ASP A 22 6.25 -3.86 -9.87
CA ASP A 22 4.83 -3.82 -10.21
C ASP A 22 4.01 -3.31 -9.02
N ARG A 23 3.22 -2.26 -9.23
CA ARG A 23 2.32 -1.68 -8.21
C ARG A 23 0.86 -2.14 -8.36
N ASN A 24 0.60 -3.16 -9.18
CA ASN A 24 -0.75 -3.64 -9.38
C ASN A 24 -1.37 -4.08 -8.04
N PRO A 25 -2.44 -3.40 -7.56
CA PRO A 25 -3.02 -3.70 -6.25
C PRO A 25 -3.65 -5.09 -6.20
N CYS A 26 -3.99 -5.69 -7.35
CA CYS A 26 -4.48 -7.07 -7.38
C CYS A 26 -3.51 -8.03 -6.68
N HIS A 27 -2.20 -7.86 -6.86
CA HIS A 27 -1.21 -8.74 -6.21
C HIS A 27 -1.33 -8.73 -4.68
N LEU A 28 -1.60 -7.56 -4.08
CA LEU A 28 -1.83 -7.44 -2.63
C LEU A 28 -3.16 -8.08 -2.20
N PHE A 29 -4.21 -7.90 -3.00
CA PHE A 29 -5.56 -8.31 -2.63
C PHE A 29 -5.94 -9.73 -3.07
N ASP A 30 -5.15 -10.40 -3.90
CA ASP A 30 -5.38 -11.79 -4.31
C ASP A 30 -5.34 -12.75 -3.12
N GLU A 31 -4.47 -12.49 -2.14
CA GLU A 31 -4.36 -13.26 -0.89
C GLU A 31 -5.51 -12.97 0.09
N LEU A 32 -6.00 -11.73 0.09
CA LEU A 32 -7.05 -11.26 1.00
C LEU A 32 -8.48 -11.54 0.48
N ILE A 33 -8.65 -11.52 -0.84
CA ILE A 33 -9.95 -11.60 -1.52
C ILE A 33 -9.81 -12.53 -2.72
N HIS A 34 -9.96 -13.83 -2.50
CA HIS A 34 -9.80 -14.83 -3.58
C HIS A 34 -10.83 -14.69 -4.71
N ASP A 35 -12.05 -14.23 -4.40
CA ASP A 35 -13.09 -13.98 -5.41
C ASP A 35 -12.75 -12.74 -6.24
N SER A 36 -12.51 -12.93 -7.53
CA SER A 36 -12.12 -11.87 -8.46
C SER A 36 -13.18 -10.78 -8.67
N ALA A 37 -14.47 -11.12 -8.60
CA ALA A 37 -15.55 -10.14 -8.73
C ALA A 37 -15.66 -9.30 -7.46
N ARG A 38 -15.57 -9.95 -6.29
CA ARG A 38 -15.52 -9.29 -4.98
C ARG A 38 -14.31 -8.38 -4.86
N ARG A 39 -13.13 -8.82 -5.32
CA ARG A 39 -11.90 -8.02 -5.34
C ARG A 39 -12.02 -6.82 -6.26
N ARG A 40 -12.59 -7.00 -7.45
CA ARG A 40 -12.87 -5.88 -8.36
C ARG A 40 -13.77 -4.86 -7.69
N GLN A 41 -14.89 -5.29 -7.10
CA GLN A 41 -15.80 -4.41 -6.39
C GLN A 41 -15.06 -3.63 -5.29
N PHE A 42 -14.24 -4.32 -4.49
CA PHE A 42 -13.44 -3.70 -3.46
C PHE A 42 -12.51 -2.60 -4.01
N LEU A 43 -11.79 -2.90 -5.08
CA LEU A 43 -10.84 -1.97 -5.71
C LEU A 43 -11.49 -0.84 -6.52
N THR A 44 -12.77 -0.95 -6.88
CA THR A 44 -13.48 0.10 -7.64
C THR A 44 -14.41 0.94 -6.79
N GLU A 45 -14.94 0.40 -5.70
CA GLU A 45 -15.97 1.06 -4.89
C GLU A 45 -15.45 1.44 -3.49
N VAL A 46 -14.70 0.54 -2.84
CA VAL A 46 -14.27 0.73 -1.45
C VAL A 46 -12.92 1.43 -1.38
N CYS A 47 -11.93 0.94 -2.13
CA CYS A 47 -10.58 1.49 -2.21
C CYS A 47 -10.22 1.87 -3.66
N PRO A 48 -10.98 2.80 -4.29
CA PRO A 48 -10.67 3.23 -5.65
C PRO A 48 -9.34 3.99 -5.73
N PRO A 49 -8.69 4.05 -6.91
CA PRO A 49 -7.40 4.72 -7.09
C PRO A 49 -7.36 6.15 -6.57
N GLU A 50 -8.45 6.91 -6.67
CA GLU A 50 -8.56 8.29 -6.19
C GLU A 50 -8.43 8.38 -4.66
N TRP A 51 -8.89 7.37 -3.93
CA TRP A 51 -8.72 7.28 -2.48
C TRP A 51 -7.27 6.96 -2.11
N ASN A 52 -6.61 6.07 -2.86
CA ASN A 52 -5.18 5.84 -2.68
C ASN A 52 -4.39 7.13 -2.93
N ALA A 53 -4.75 7.89 -3.97
CA ALA A 53 -4.13 9.18 -4.28
C ALA A 53 -4.34 10.25 -3.18
N GLU A 54 -5.37 10.14 -2.32
CA GLU A 54 -5.49 10.99 -1.13
C GLU A 54 -4.46 10.64 -0.06
N LEU A 55 -4.19 9.35 0.14
CA LEU A 55 -3.16 8.87 1.06
C LEU A 55 -1.77 9.32 0.60
N ASP A 56 -1.47 9.18 -0.69
CA ASP A 56 -0.20 9.63 -1.28
C ASP A 56 0.01 11.15 -1.14
N ARG A 57 -1.08 11.93 -1.11
CA ARG A 57 -1.06 13.38 -0.83
C ARG A 57 -0.84 13.72 0.64
N GLY A 58 -0.64 12.72 1.50
CA GLY A 58 -0.33 12.89 2.92
C GLY A 58 -1.55 12.76 3.85
N ARG A 59 -2.69 12.25 3.36
CA ARG A 59 -3.79 11.89 4.26
C ARG A 59 -3.32 10.77 5.21
N ARG A 60 -3.62 10.90 6.51
CA ARG A 60 -3.24 9.90 7.50
C ARG A 60 -4.01 8.58 7.26
N PHE A 61 -3.27 7.49 7.21
CA PHE A 61 -3.79 6.15 6.88
C PHE A 61 -4.86 5.64 7.86
N ALA A 62 -4.56 5.56 9.16
CA ALA A 62 -5.50 5.00 10.13
C ALA A 62 -6.87 5.73 10.19
N PRO A 63 -6.94 7.08 10.22
CA PRO A 63 -8.22 7.79 10.08
C PRO A 63 -8.92 7.50 8.74
N ALA A 64 -8.15 7.40 7.64
CA ALA A 64 -8.72 7.12 6.32
C ALA A 64 -9.39 5.75 6.23
N VAL A 65 -8.78 4.73 6.82
CA VAL A 65 -9.33 3.39 6.91
C VAL A 65 -10.56 3.36 7.82
N ALA A 66 -10.53 4.05 8.96
CA ALA A 66 -11.68 4.14 9.87
C ALA A 66 -12.90 4.77 9.20
N ASP A 67 -12.72 5.91 8.52
CA ASP A 67 -13.80 6.57 7.77
C ASP A 67 -14.37 5.66 6.67
N ARG A 68 -13.48 4.90 6.01
CA ARG A 68 -13.89 3.96 4.97
C ARG A 68 -14.66 2.78 5.54
N ALA A 69 -14.25 2.23 6.68
CA ALA A 69 -14.94 1.14 7.37
C ALA A 69 -16.32 1.56 7.91
N ALA A 70 -16.47 2.82 8.31
CA ALA A 70 -17.77 3.38 8.68
C ALA A 70 -18.70 3.55 7.47
N THR A 71 -18.13 3.88 6.29
CA THR A 71 -18.89 4.02 5.03
C THR A 71 -19.27 2.67 4.43
N PHE A 72 -18.42 1.66 4.62
CA PHE A 72 -18.54 0.32 4.04
C PHE A 72 -18.46 -0.77 5.14
N PRO A 73 -19.49 -0.90 5.99
CA PRO A 73 -19.45 -1.79 7.15
C PRO A 73 -19.23 -3.27 6.77
N GLU A 74 -19.72 -3.71 5.61
CA GLU A 74 -19.55 -5.07 5.11
C GLU A 74 -18.11 -5.41 4.72
N TRP A 75 -17.26 -4.39 4.60
CA TRP A 75 -15.83 -4.51 4.32
C TRP A 75 -14.94 -4.16 5.51
N SER A 76 -15.53 -3.80 6.67
CA SER A 76 -14.78 -3.32 7.84
C SER A 76 -13.68 -4.27 8.32
N ALA A 77 -13.95 -5.58 8.35
CA ALA A 77 -12.95 -6.59 8.72
C ALA A 77 -11.77 -6.61 7.74
N LEU A 78 -12.06 -6.61 6.44
CA LEU A 78 -11.04 -6.57 5.40
C LEU A 78 -10.23 -5.26 5.45
N LEU A 79 -10.88 -4.12 5.70
CA LEU A 79 -10.25 -2.82 5.83
C LEU A 79 -9.27 -2.76 7.02
N ALA A 80 -9.58 -3.45 8.12
CA ALA A 80 -8.68 -3.58 9.26
C ALA A 80 -7.43 -4.43 8.94
N ASP A 81 -7.55 -5.39 8.02
CA ASP A 81 -6.46 -6.28 7.61
C ASP A 81 -5.51 -5.70 6.55
N ILE A 82 -5.82 -4.52 5.98
CA ILE A 82 -4.99 -3.87 4.95
C ILE A 82 -3.62 -3.46 5.50
N GLU A 83 -3.57 -2.78 6.65
CA GLU A 83 -2.32 -2.28 7.23
C GLU A 83 -1.27 -3.38 7.45
N PRO A 84 -1.59 -4.50 8.12
CA PRO A 84 -0.62 -5.57 8.30
C PRO A 84 -0.21 -6.24 6.98
N HIS A 85 -1.09 -6.29 5.97
CA HIS A 85 -0.75 -6.85 4.65
C HIS A 85 0.18 -5.94 3.85
N ILE A 86 -0.04 -4.62 3.85
CA ILE A 86 0.86 -3.65 3.21
C ILE A 86 2.25 -3.72 3.85
N ALA A 87 2.33 -3.83 5.17
CA ALA A 87 3.62 -3.90 5.87
C ALA A 87 4.47 -5.11 5.43
N ARG A 88 3.83 -6.25 5.10
CA ARG A 88 4.48 -7.44 4.56
C ARG A 88 4.82 -7.33 3.07
N TRP A 89 4.14 -6.45 2.34
CA TRP A 89 4.29 -6.33 0.89
C TRP A 89 5.69 -5.80 0.49
N VAL A 90 6.35 -5.06 1.38
CA VAL A 90 7.76 -4.65 1.19
C VAL A 90 8.71 -5.86 1.08
N ASP A 91 8.33 -7.02 1.64
CA ASP A 91 9.11 -8.26 1.58
C ASP A 91 8.88 -9.07 0.29
N VAL A 92 7.84 -8.73 -0.49
CA VAL A 92 7.49 -9.42 -1.74
C VAL A 92 7.89 -8.52 -2.92
N TYR A 93 9.12 -8.67 -3.38
CA TYR A 93 9.60 -8.03 -4.61
C TYR A 93 8.99 -8.72 -5.83
N ILE A 94 8.09 -8.04 -6.54
CA ILE A 94 7.57 -8.48 -7.85
C ILE A 94 8.27 -7.64 -8.93
N PRO A 95 9.26 -8.20 -9.65
CA PRO A 95 9.89 -7.51 -10.75
C PRO A 95 8.89 -7.26 -11.89
N LEU A 96 9.03 -6.13 -12.59
CA LEU A 96 8.19 -5.84 -13.77
C LEU A 96 8.43 -6.79 -14.96
N ASP A 97 9.55 -7.49 -15.02
CA ASP A 97 9.88 -8.44 -16.10
C ASP A 97 9.20 -9.81 -15.94
N GLY A 98 8.44 -10.01 -14.85
CA GLY A 98 7.53 -11.16 -14.69
C GLY A 98 8.18 -12.43 -14.16
N GLU A 99 9.45 -12.39 -13.73
CA GLU A 99 10.09 -13.51 -13.06
C GLU A 99 9.65 -13.57 -11.58
N GLU A 100 8.79 -14.52 -11.23
CA GLU A 100 8.46 -14.81 -9.83
C GLU A 100 9.71 -15.35 -9.11
N HIS A 101 10.31 -14.54 -8.24
CA HIS A 101 11.31 -15.04 -7.30
C HIS A 101 10.60 -15.57 -6.05
N PRO A 102 10.88 -16.82 -5.62
CA PRO A 102 10.33 -17.33 -4.36
C PRO A 102 10.72 -16.38 -3.22
N PRO A 103 9.86 -16.20 -2.20
CA PRO A 103 10.12 -15.26 -1.11
C PRO A 103 11.50 -15.54 -0.54
N THR A 104 12.35 -14.51 -0.56
CA THR A 104 13.69 -14.63 0.01
C THR A 104 13.51 -14.75 1.51
N ARG A 105 13.65 -15.97 2.05
CA ARG A 105 13.81 -16.11 3.51
C ARG A 105 15.05 -15.33 3.88
N ILE A 106 14.87 -14.16 4.47
CA ILE A 106 15.94 -13.49 5.21
C ILE A 106 16.14 -14.35 6.45
N SER A 107 17.06 -15.30 6.37
CA SER A 107 17.53 -16.04 7.53
C SER A 107 18.08 -15.04 8.55
N SER A 108 17.54 -15.09 9.77
CA SER A 108 18.07 -14.43 10.96
C SER A 108 19.50 -14.87 11.27
#